data_AF-A0A5J1S403-F1
#
_entry.id   AF-A0A5J1S403-F1
#
_cell.length_a   1.000
_cell.length_b   1.000
_cell.length_c   1.000
_cell.angle_alpha   90.00
_cell.angle_beta   90.00
_cell.angle_gamma   90.00
#
_symmetry.space_group_name_H-M   'P 1'
#
loop_
_entity.id
_entity.type
_entity.pdbx_description
1 polymer ?
#
loop_
_entity_poly.entity_id
_entity_poly.type
_entity_poly.pdbx_seq_one_letter_code
_entity_poly.pdbx_strand_id
1 'polypeptide(L)'
;MKPVKRLYLSTDEIHLADASLVLELNNCGRGFITAQTTTDYTGKLVRLDVGYSGLLLRWFTGYVERSQPAENGYQRLFVRELAGVFERMWPCSFQHPTLRDVAGWLEENSGISIAVPDVPYSDKP
;
A
#
# COMPACT_ATOMS: atom_id res chain seq x y z
N MET A 1 23.35 11.68 -12.19
CA MET A 1 22.26 12.47 -11.58
C MET A 1 21.70 11.69 -10.40
N LYS A 2 21.55 12.28 -9.21
CA LYS A 2 21.10 11.54 -8.00
C LYS A 2 19.56 11.46 -8.00
N PRO A 3 18.95 10.28 -7.83
CA PRO A 3 17.50 10.18 -7.73
C PRO A 3 16.98 10.88 -6.48
N VAL A 4 15.86 11.56 -6.61
CA VAL A 4 15.10 12.15 -5.51
C VAL A 4 14.14 11.09 -4.98
N LYS A 5 14.13 10.91 -3.66
CA LYS A 5 13.20 10.01 -2.95
C LYS A 5 12.48 10.83 -1.90
N ARG A 6 11.15 10.76 -1.86
CA ARG A 6 10.31 11.42 -0.86
C ARG A 6 9.42 10.39 -0.18
N LEU A 7 9.52 10.32 1.14
CA LEU A 7 8.70 9.47 1.97
C LEU A 7 7.67 10.33 2.67
N TYR A 8 6.41 9.94 2.54
CA TYR A 8 5.31 10.51 3.30
C TYR A 8 4.71 9.43 4.19
N LEU A 9 4.64 9.70 5.49
CA LEU A 9 3.93 8.88 6.47
C LEU A 9 2.68 9.68 6.88
N SER A 10 1.50 9.20 6.49
CA SER A 10 0.27 10.00 6.48
C SER A 10 0.46 11.33 5.72
N THR A 11 0.41 12.45 6.43
CA THR A 11 0.59 13.81 5.89
C THR A 11 2.02 14.32 6.05
N ASP A 12 2.87 13.62 6.80
CA ASP A 12 4.17 14.12 7.21
C ASP A 12 5.24 13.70 6.20
N GLU A 13 6.00 14.66 5.69
CA GLU A 13 7.20 14.37 4.91
C GLU A 13 8.33 14.00 5.87
N ILE A 14 8.77 12.74 5.83
CA ILE A 14 9.76 12.18 6.76
C ILE A 14 11.03 11.86 6.00
N HIS A 15 12.18 12.10 6.65
CA HIS A 15 13.46 11.76 6.08
C HIS A 15 13.61 10.24 5.90
N LEU A 16 13.88 9.82 4.66
CA LEU A 16 14.11 8.44 4.27
C LEU A 16 15.61 8.12 4.31
N ALA A 17 16.01 7.21 5.20
CA ALA A 17 17.38 6.69 5.22
C ALA A 17 17.57 5.55 4.22
N ASP A 18 16.63 4.59 4.21
CA ASP A 18 16.70 3.42 3.34
C ASP A 18 15.30 2.89 2.98
N ALA A 19 15.18 2.29 1.80
CA ALA A 19 13.96 1.61 1.36
C ALA A 19 14.32 0.38 0.52
N SER A 20 13.81 -0.77 0.93
CA SER A 20 13.91 -2.03 0.21
C SER A 20 12.50 -2.61 0.07
N LEU A 21 11.96 -2.55 -1.15
CA LEU A 21 10.60 -2.95 -1.49
C LEU A 21 10.62 -4.02 -2.58
N VAL A 22 9.69 -4.96 -2.50
CA VAL A 22 9.42 -5.97 -3.51
C VAL A 22 8.00 -5.75 -4.00
N LEU A 23 7.85 -5.52 -5.31
CA LEU A 23 6.57 -5.42 -5.99
C LEU A 23 6.34 -6.72 -6.75
N GLU A 24 5.20 -7.35 -6.54
CA GLU A 24 4.87 -8.66 -7.10
C GLU A 24 3.58 -8.56 -7.92
N LEU A 25 3.45 -9.35 -8.99
CA LEU A 25 2.24 -9.34 -9.82
C LEU A 25 1.06 -10.08 -9.15
N ASN A 26 1.36 -11.18 -8.46
CA ASN A 26 0.36 -12.10 -7.89
C ASN A 26 0.33 -12.05 -6.36
N ASN A 27 0.92 -11.01 -5.76
CA ASN A 27 0.94 -10.83 -4.31
C ASN A 27 1.03 -9.33 -3.98
N CYS A 28 0.66 -8.97 -2.75
CA CYS A 28 0.79 -7.60 -2.27
C CYS A 28 2.26 -7.17 -2.21
N GLY A 29 2.57 -5.99 -2.77
CA GLY A 29 3.89 -5.39 -2.64
C GLY A 29 4.23 -5.10 -1.17
N ARG A 30 5.45 -5.37 -0.76
CA ARG A 30 5.87 -5.23 0.64
C ARG A 30 7.35 -4.91 0.77
N GLY A 31 7.75 -4.47 1.96
CA GLY A 31 9.16 -4.34 2.27
C GLY A 31 9.45 -3.56 3.53
N PHE A 32 10.67 -3.03 3.61
CA PHE A 32 11.16 -2.28 4.75
C PHE A 32 11.53 -0.86 4.35
N ILE A 33 11.15 0.09 5.20
CA ILE A 33 11.51 1.50 5.10
C ILE A 33 12.15 1.93 6.41
N THR A 34 13.33 2.54 6.35
CA THR A 34 13.99 3.14 7.51
C THR A 34 13.78 4.64 7.47
N ALA A 35 13.01 5.16 8.43
CA ALA A 35 12.56 6.55 8.48
C ALA A 35 13.07 7.24 9.75
N GLN A 36 13.46 8.52 9.64
CA GLN A 36 13.91 9.31 10.79
C GLN A 36 12.70 9.83 11.57
N THR A 37 12.19 9.01 12.48
CA THR A 37 11.05 9.35 13.34
C THR A 37 11.13 8.55 14.63
N THR A 38 10.52 9.09 15.68
CA THR A 38 10.25 8.38 16.94
C THR A 38 8.77 8.04 17.12
N THR A 39 7.91 8.58 16.25
CA THR A 39 6.46 8.33 16.24
C THR A 39 6.17 6.94 15.65
N ASP A 40 5.31 6.18 16.33
CA ASP A 40 4.78 4.94 15.79
C ASP A 40 3.70 5.23 14.73
N TYR A 41 4.01 4.87 13.48
CA TYR A 41 3.11 5.02 12.34
C TYR A 41 2.35 3.72 12.02
N THR A 42 2.32 2.72 12.90
CA THR A 42 1.57 1.47 12.67
C THR A 42 0.09 1.75 12.30
N GLY A 43 -0.38 1.11 11.24
CA GLY A 43 -1.71 1.31 10.64
C GLY A 43 -1.86 2.59 9.82
N LYS A 44 -0.83 3.44 9.72
CA LYS A 44 -0.87 4.70 8.96
C LYS A 44 -0.42 4.50 7.53
N LEU A 45 -0.90 5.39 6.65
CA LEU A 45 -0.57 5.37 5.23
C LEU A 45 0.92 5.67 4.99
N VAL A 46 1.47 5.04 3.97
CA VAL A 46 2.81 5.26 3.45
C VAL A 46 2.73 5.57 1.98
N ARG A 47 3.40 6.64 1.56
CA ARG A 47 3.66 6.94 0.15
C ARG A 47 5.15 7.13 -0.07
N LEU A 48 5.68 6.43 -1.06
CA LEU A 48 7.06 6.60 -1.52
C LEU A 48 7.06 7.08 -2.97
N ASP A 49 7.59 8.28 -3.17
CA ASP A 49 7.76 8.87 -4.48
C ASP A 49 9.25 8.88 -4.85
N VAL A 50 9.60 8.38 -6.04
CA VAL A 50 10.99 8.25 -6.52
C VAL A 50 11.10 8.70 -7.97
N GLY A 51 12.20 9.38 -8.31
CA GLY A 51 12.46 9.83 -9.66
C GLY A 51 13.67 10.75 -9.78
N TYR A 52 13.70 11.57 -10.83
CA TYR A 52 14.76 12.55 -11.09
C TYR A 52 14.18 13.96 -11.09
N SER A 53 15.03 14.99 -11.11
CA SER A 53 14.55 16.37 -11.20
C SER A 53 13.74 16.55 -12.49
N GLY A 54 12.45 16.84 -12.35
CA GLY A 54 11.51 17.00 -13.47
C GLY A 54 10.48 15.88 -13.59
N LEU A 55 10.72 14.70 -13.00
CA LEU A 55 9.74 13.61 -12.97
C LEU A 55 9.89 12.79 -11.68
N LEU A 56 8.93 12.97 -10.78
CA LEU A 56 8.79 12.19 -9.56
C LEU A 56 7.54 11.32 -9.71
N LEU A 57 7.69 10.00 -9.60
CA LEU A 57 6.59 9.04 -9.72
C LEU A 57 6.29 8.42 -8.37
N ARG A 58 5.01 8.08 -8.16
CA ARG A 58 4.58 7.29 -7.02
C ARG A 58 4.88 5.83 -7.26
N TRP A 59 5.90 5.32 -6.58
CA TRP A 59 6.36 3.94 -6.73
C TRP A 59 5.68 2.98 -5.77
N PHE A 60 5.22 3.48 -4.61
CA PHE A 60 4.57 2.65 -3.61
C PHE A 60 3.52 3.45 -2.84
N THR A 61 2.38 2.82 -2.60
CA THR A 61 1.32 3.32 -1.72
C THR A 61 0.79 2.18 -0.88
N GLY A 62 0.78 2.38 0.42
CA GLY A 62 0.48 1.30 1.35
C GLY A 62 0.25 1.79 2.75
N TYR A 63 0.49 0.92 3.72
CA TYR A 63 0.42 1.22 5.13
C TYR A 63 1.58 0.58 5.89
N VAL A 64 1.90 1.15 7.05
CA VAL A 64 2.84 0.54 8.00
C VAL A 64 2.11 -0.57 8.73
N GLU A 65 2.55 -1.81 8.56
CA GLU A 65 1.98 -2.94 9.30
C GLU A 65 2.65 -3.12 10.66
N ARG A 66 3.95 -2.84 10.73
CA ARG A 66 4.70 -2.92 11.99
C ARG A 66 5.79 -1.88 12.02
N SER A 67 5.90 -1.18 13.15
CA SER A 67 7.05 -0.33 13.45
C SER A 67 8.01 -1.01 14.44
N GLN A 68 9.31 -0.83 14.21
CA GLN A 68 10.36 -1.28 15.12
C GLN A 68 11.38 -0.15 15.33
N PRO A 69 11.79 0.14 16.57
CA PRO A 69 12.86 1.09 16.83
C PRO A 69 14.15 0.68 16.12
N ALA A 70 14.83 1.64 15.51
CA ALA A 70 16.19 1.55 15.04
C ALA A 70 17.07 2.55 15.82
N GLU A 71 18.38 2.52 15.60
CA GLU A 71 19.30 3.41 16.32
C GLU A 71 19.09 4.89 15.95
N ASN A 72 19.45 5.80 16.87
CA ASN A 72 19.56 7.24 16.62
C ASN A 72 18.28 7.95 16.15
N GLY A 73 17.11 7.57 16.70
CA GLY A 73 15.85 8.22 16.39
C GLY A 73 15.27 7.85 15.03
N TYR A 74 15.66 6.67 14.52
CA TYR A 74 15.05 6.06 13.35
C TYR A 74 14.08 4.95 13.75
N GLN A 75 13.12 4.66 12.88
CA GLN A 75 12.31 3.44 12.96
C GLN A 75 12.44 2.65 11.66
N ARG A 76 12.52 1.32 11.80
CA ARG A 76 12.40 0.38 10.69
C ARG A 76 10.95 -0.07 10.58
N LEU A 77 10.31 0.40 9.53
CA LEU A 77 8.91 0.15 9.21
C LEU A 77 8.80 -1.04 8.29
N PHE A 78 8.00 -2.04 8.66
CA PHE A 78 7.52 -3.04 7.71
C PHE A 78 6.24 -2.52 7.07
N VAL A 79 6.23 -2.43 5.74
CA VAL A 79 5.15 -1.83 4.96
C VAL A 79 4.56 -2.84 3.98
N ARG A 80 3.26 -2.69 3.73
CA ARG A 80 2.52 -3.41 2.69
C ARG A 80 1.71 -2.45 1.85
N GLU A 81 1.56 -2.78 0.58
CA GLU A 81 0.66 -2.09 -0.33
C GLU A 81 -0.78 -2.17 0.18
N LEU A 82 -1.64 -1.25 -0.26
CA LEU A 82 -3.05 -1.20 0.16
C LEU A 82 -3.76 -2.54 -0.09
N ALA A 83 -3.47 -3.23 -1.20
CA ALA A 83 -4.03 -4.54 -1.51
C ALA A 83 -3.76 -5.60 -0.41
N GLY A 84 -2.77 -5.38 0.47
CA GLY A 84 -2.48 -6.24 1.62
C GLY A 84 -3.64 -6.40 2.61
N VAL A 85 -4.64 -5.51 2.61
CA VAL A 85 -5.84 -5.69 3.44
C VAL A 85 -6.63 -6.96 3.06
N PHE A 86 -6.50 -7.42 1.82
CA PHE A 86 -7.15 -8.64 1.32
C PHE A 86 -6.40 -9.93 1.70
N GLU A 87 -5.25 -9.85 2.38
CA GLU A 87 -4.62 -11.03 3.01
C GLU A 87 -5.39 -11.50 4.26
N ARG A 88 -6.32 -10.69 4.77
CA ARG A 88 -7.20 -11.04 5.90
C ARG A 88 -8.46 -11.75 5.41
N MET A 89 -9.20 -12.39 6.31
CA MET A 89 -10.49 -12.98 5.96
C MET A 89 -11.57 -11.91 5.77
N TRP A 90 -12.31 -11.99 4.67
CA TRP A 90 -13.45 -11.13 4.33
C TRP A 90 -14.73 -11.98 4.24
N PRO A 91 -15.36 -12.32 5.38
CA PRO A 91 -16.53 -13.18 5.38
C PRO A 91 -17.71 -12.48 4.71
N CYS A 92 -18.26 -13.13 3.69
CA CYS A 92 -19.45 -12.69 2.97
C CYS A 92 -20.26 -13.91 2.52
N SER A 93 -21.54 -13.71 2.24
CA SER A 93 -22.45 -14.75 1.74
C SER A 93 -23.33 -14.15 0.66
N PHE A 94 -23.23 -14.71 -0.55
CA PHE A 94 -23.96 -14.26 -1.73
C PHE A 94 -24.68 -15.44 -2.38
N GLN A 95 -25.78 -15.16 -3.05
CA GLN A 95 -26.46 -16.12 -3.92
C GLN A 95 -26.39 -15.60 -5.34
N HIS A 96 -25.78 -16.39 -6.23
CA HIS A 96 -25.60 -16.05 -7.65
C HIS A 96 -25.02 -14.63 -7.89
N PRO A 97 -23.93 -14.22 -7.21
CA PRO A 97 -23.35 -12.90 -7.44
C PRO A 97 -22.64 -12.85 -8.79
N THR A 98 -22.65 -11.68 -9.42
CA THR A 98 -21.73 -11.37 -10.50
C THR A 98 -20.35 -10.99 -9.95
N LEU A 99 -19.31 -10.97 -10.81
CA LEU A 99 -18.00 -10.44 -10.42
C LEU A 99 -18.11 -8.98 -9.94
N ARG A 100 -18.99 -8.19 -10.56
CA ARG A 100 -19.22 -6.79 -10.20
C ARG A 100 -19.85 -6.66 -8.82
N ASP A 101 -20.77 -7.54 -8.44
CA ASP A 101 -21.38 -7.52 -7.11
C ASP A 101 -20.34 -7.80 -6.03
N VAL A 102 -19.49 -8.80 -6.24
CA VAL A 102 -18.41 -9.14 -5.31
C VAL A 102 -17.38 -8.02 -5.22
N ALA A 103 -16.96 -7.46 -6.37
CA ALA A 103 -16.02 -6.34 -6.41
C ALA A 103 -16.59 -5.12 -5.70
N GLY A 104 -17.84 -4.73 -5.98
CA GLY A 104 -18.49 -3.59 -5.34
C GLY A 104 -18.61 -3.77 -3.82
N TRP A 105 -18.95 -4.98 -3.35
CA TRP A 105 -18.96 -5.26 -1.92
C TRP A 105 -17.56 -5.13 -1.29
N LEU A 106 -16.52 -5.65 -1.96
CA LEU A 106 -15.14 -5.50 -1.49
C LEU A 106 -14.70 -4.02 -1.47
N GLU A 107 -15.05 -3.24 -2.49
CA GLU A 107 -14.76 -1.80 -2.53
C GLU A 107 -15.43 -1.07 -1.36
N GLU A 108 -16.72 -1.31 -1.11
CA GLU A 108 -17.49 -0.68 -0.04
C GLU A 108 -16.90 -0.98 1.34
N ASN A 109 -16.50 -2.24 1.58
CA ASN A 109 -16.03 -2.66 2.89
C ASN A 109 -14.52 -2.40 3.11
N SER A 110 -13.73 -2.25 2.04
CA SER A 110 -12.28 -2.00 2.12
C SER A 110 -11.86 -0.56 1.88
N GLY A 111 -12.68 0.22 1.18
CA GLY A 111 -12.32 1.55 0.70
C GLY A 111 -11.26 1.55 -0.42
N ILE A 112 -10.91 0.39 -0.97
CA ILE A 112 -9.98 0.25 -2.09
C ILE A 112 -10.78 0.07 -3.37
N SER A 113 -10.49 0.89 -4.39
CA SER A 113 -11.09 0.73 -5.71
C SER A 113 -10.58 -0.52 -6.42
N ILE A 114 -11.49 -1.30 -7.00
CA ILE A 114 -11.27 -2.54 -7.73
C ILE A 114 -11.70 -2.35 -9.18
N ALA A 115 -10.75 -2.49 -10.10
CA ALA A 115 -11.04 -2.43 -11.52
C ALA A 115 -11.69 -3.75 -11.99
N VAL A 116 -12.95 -3.68 -12.40
CA VAL A 116 -13.65 -4.80 -13.04
C VAL A 116 -13.57 -4.64 -14.55
N PRO A 117 -13.16 -5.67 -15.31
CA PRO A 117 -13.11 -5.59 -16.76
C PRO A 117 -14.51 -5.46 -17.37
N ASP A 118 -14.64 -4.69 -18.45
CA ASP A 118 -15.89 -4.52 -19.20
C ASP A 118 -16.09 -5.68 -20.19
N VAL A 119 -16.50 -6.83 -19.67
CA VAL A 119 -16.60 -8.09 -20.41
C VAL A 119 -17.81 -8.90 -19.94
N PRO A 120 -18.46 -9.71 -20.80
CA PRO A 120 -19.73 -10.34 -20.47
C PRO A 120 -19.75 -11.25 -19.24
N TYR A 121 -18.60 -11.79 -18.82
CA TYR A 121 -18.52 -12.61 -17.61
C TYR A 121 -18.57 -11.77 -16.33
N SER A 122 -18.31 -10.46 -16.40
CA SER A 122 -18.31 -9.61 -15.21
C SER A 122 -19.72 -9.37 -14.65
N ASP A 123 -20.73 -9.51 -15.52
CA ASP A 123 -22.13 -9.18 -15.24
C ASP A 123 -23.06 -10.40 -15.33
N LYS A 124 -22.47 -11.61 -15.35
CA LYS A 124 -23.21 -12.88 -15.35
C LYS A 124 -22.85 -13.67 -14.09
N PRO A 125 -23.84 -14.19 -13.35
CA PRO A 125 -23.62 -15.13 -12.26
C PRO A 125 -22.99 -16.45 -12.69
#